data_AF-A0AAU4G4V7-F1
#
_entry.id   AF-A0AAU4G4V7-F1
#
_cell.length_a   1.000
_cell.length_b   1.000
_cell.length_c   1.000
_cell.angle_alpha   90.00
_cell.angle_beta   90.00
_cell.angle_gamma   90.00
#
_symmetry.space_group_name_H-M   'P 1'
#
loop_
_entity.id
_entity.type
_entity.pdbx_description
1 polymer ?
#
loop_
_entity_poly.entity_id
_entity_poly.type
_entity_poly.pdbx_seq_one_letter_code
_entity_poly.pdbx_strand_id
1 'polypeptide(L)'
;MAITLDAQLLEILACPSPDHAPLRPGTPADADAEALTCTECGRVYPVRDGIPVLLLDEAVLDAAAGQAEATGDPDDSHADSA
;
A
#
# COMPACT_ATOMS: atom_id res chain seq x y z
N MET A 1 -13.55 -13.89 9.45
CA MET A 1 -14.22 -12.80 10.20
C MET A 1 -13.90 -11.53 9.43
N ALA A 2 -14.90 -10.75 9.02
CA ALA A 2 -14.62 -9.50 8.30
C ALA A 2 -14.09 -8.45 9.28
N ILE A 3 -13.05 -7.73 8.88
CA ILE A 3 -12.58 -6.55 9.60
C ILE A 3 -13.66 -5.46 9.48
N THR A 4 -14.32 -5.16 10.59
CA THR A 4 -15.20 -4.00 10.72
C THR A 4 -14.37 -2.81 11.21
N LEU A 5 -13.77 -2.07 10.28
CA LEU A 5 -13.16 -0.77 10.55
C LEU A 5 -14.25 0.31 10.52
N ASP A 6 -14.20 1.25 11.47
CA ASP A 6 -15.11 2.40 11.50
C ASP A 6 -14.88 3.28 10.26
N ALA A 7 -15.97 3.75 9.63
CA ALA A 7 -15.90 4.52 8.39
C ALA A 7 -15.07 5.80 8.54
N GLN A 8 -15.11 6.43 9.71
CA GLN A 8 -14.36 7.65 10.00
C GLN A 8 -12.85 7.37 10.15
N LEU A 9 -12.49 6.16 10.58
CA LEU A 9 -11.10 5.72 10.67
C LEU A 9 -10.54 5.36 9.28
N LEU A 10 -11.35 4.79 8.39
CA LEU A 10 -10.97 4.52 6.99
C LEU A 10 -10.69 5.80 6.19
N GLU A 11 -11.35 6.92 6.53
CA GLU A 11 -11.05 8.24 5.94
C GLU A 11 -9.68 8.80 6.37
N ILE A 12 -9.14 8.35 7.50
CA ILE A 12 -7.84 8.78 8.05
C ILE A 12 -6.71 7.79 7.70
N LEU A 13 -7.03 6.50 7.60
CA LEU A 13 -6.07 5.44 7.30
C LEU A 13 -5.63 5.48 5.83
N ALA A 14 -4.53 6.19 5.61
CA ALA A 14 -3.83 6.25 4.34
C ALA A 14 -2.83 5.10 4.18
N CYS A 15 -2.62 4.68 2.94
CA CYS A 15 -1.51 3.83 2.54
C CYS A 15 -0.16 4.43 3.01
N PRO A 16 0.79 3.64 3.52
CA PRO A 16 2.13 4.12 3.89
C PRO A 16 3.03 4.43 2.68
N SER A 17 2.57 4.17 1.44
CA SER A 17 3.30 4.61 0.23
C SER A 17 3.19 6.13 0.06
N PRO A 18 4.11 6.78 -0.70
CA PRO A 18 4.09 8.23 -0.91
C PRO A 18 2.75 8.79 -1.42
N ASP A 19 1.93 7.96 -2.07
CA ASP A 19 0.63 8.33 -2.62
C ASP A 19 -0.42 8.60 -1.52
N HIS A 20 -0.26 8.01 -0.33
CA HIS A 20 -1.17 8.14 0.81
C HIS A 20 -2.66 7.88 0.47
N ALA A 21 -2.92 7.02 -0.50
CA ALA A 21 -4.26 6.72 -0.98
C ALA A 21 -5.09 5.90 0.02
N PRO A 22 -6.43 5.89 -0.13
CA PRO A 22 -7.31 5.08 0.72
C PRO A 22 -7.04 3.57 0.62
N LEU A 23 -7.24 2.87 1.74
CA LEU A 23 -7.18 1.41 1.83
C LEU A 23 -8.59 0.80 1.81
N ARG A 24 -8.78 -0.30 1.09
CA ARG A 24 -10.00 -1.10 1.06
C ARG A 24 -9.81 -2.43 1.78
N PRO A 25 -10.75 -2.91 2.59
CA PRO A 25 -10.70 -4.25 3.16
C PRO A 25 -10.70 -5.35 2.08
N GLY A 26 -9.99 -6.43 2.36
CA GLY A 26 -9.85 -7.58 1.48
C GLY A 26 -8.73 -7.43 0.46
N THR A 27 -8.66 -8.43 -0.40
CA THR A 27 -7.80 -8.48 -1.59
C THR A 27 -8.65 -8.38 -2.86
N PRO A 28 -8.07 -8.09 -4.02
CA PRO A 28 -8.81 -8.09 -5.29
C PRO A 28 -9.42 -9.45 -5.65
N ALA A 29 -8.83 -10.55 -5.17
CA ALA A 29 -9.32 -11.91 -5.39
C ALA A 29 -10.33 -12.38 -4.33
N ASP A 30 -10.29 -11.80 -3.13
CA ASP A 30 -11.11 -12.20 -1.98
C ASP A 30 -11.41 -10.98 -1.09
N ALA A 31 -12.66 -10.51 -1.14
CA ALA A 31 -13.13 -9.37 -0.37
C ALA A 31 -13.22 -9.64 1.14
N ASP A 32 -13.28 -10.92 1.55
CA ASP A 32 -13.39 -11.33 2.95
C ASP A 32 -12.03 -11.68 3.59
N ALA A 33 -10.94 -11.54 2.82
CA ALA A 33 -9.58 -11.79 3.30
C ALA A 33 -9.17 -10.82 4.41
N GLU A 34 -8.35 -11.31 5.35
CA GLU A 34 -7.74 -10.52 6.42
C GLU A 34 -6.57 -9.69 5.87
N ALA A 35 -6.89 -8.74 5.01
CA ALA A 35 -5.93 -7.85 4.37
C ALA A 35 -6.56 -6.49 4.03
N LEU A 36 -5.73 -5.52 3.71
CA LEU A 36 -6.11 -4.21 3.20
C LEU A 36 -5.39 -3.96 1.86
N THR A 37 -6.14 -3.54 0.84
CA THR A 37 -5.60 -3.23 -0.48
C THR A 37 -5.62 -1.72 -0.74
N CYS A 38 -4.50 -1.15 -1.17
CA CYS A 38 -4.43 0.24 -1.59
C CYS A 38 -5.08 0.45 -2.96
N THR A 39 -5.88 1.51 -3.10
CA THR A 39 -6.60 1.81 -4.35
C THR A 39 -5.74 2.42 -5.45
N GLU A 40 -4.53 2.90 -5.13
CA GLU A 40 -3.63 3.52 -6.11
C GLU A 40 -2.40 2.66 -6.39
N CYS A 41 -1.62 2.29 -5.36
CA CYS A 41 -0.39 1.54 -5.58
C CYS A 41 -0.59 0.03 -5.71
N GLY A 42 -1.81 -0.48 -5.52
CA GLY A 42 -2.16 -1.90 -5.70
C GLY A 42 -1.53 -2.87 -4.70
N ARG A 43 -0.90 -2.35 -3.64
CA ARG A 43 -0.30 -3.15 -2.57
C ARG A 43 -1.35 -3.71 -1.62
N VAL A 44 -1.11 -4.94 -1.18
CA VAL A 44 -1.91 -5.68 -0.22
C VAL A 44 -1.13 -5.79 1.09
N TYR A 45 -1.72 -5.27 2.16
CA TYR A 45 -1.19 -5.27 3.52
C TYR A 45 -1.92 -6.34 4.34
N PRO A 46 -1.23 -7.35 4.90
CA PRO A 46 -1.88 -8.40 5.67
C PRO A 46 -2.36 -7.85 7.02
N VAL A 47 -3.43 -8.44 7.55
CA VAL A 47 -3.87 -8.22 8.93
C VAL A 47 -3.49 -9.45 9.73
N ARG A 48 -2.79 -9.24 10.85
CA ARG A 48 -2.35 -10.32 11.75
C ARG A 48 -2.88 -10.02 13.14
N ASP A 49 -3.53 -10.99 13.76
CA ASP A 49 -4.13 -10.84 15.10
C ASP A 49 -5.12 -9.66 15.20
N GLY A 50 -5.79 -9.33 14.09
CA GLY A 50 -6.69 -8.17 13.99
C GLY A 50 -5.99 -6.81 13.86
N ILE A 51 -4.66 -6.78 13.71
CA ILE A 51 -3.86 -5.57 13.55
C ILE A 51 -3.37 -5.48 12.08
N PRO A 52 -3.72 -4.42 11.33
CA PRO A 52 -3.20 -4.21 9.99
C PRO A 52 -1.69 -3.93 9.99
N VAL A 53 -0.92 -4.69 9.22
CA VAL A 53 0.53 -4.50 9.07
C VAL A 53 0.79 -3.56 7.89
N LEU A 54 0.80 -2.26 8.15
CA LEU A 54 1.04 -1.21 7.16
C LEU A 54 2.55 -0.95 6.94
N LEU A 55 3.31 -2.00 6.65
CA LEU A 55 4.74 -1.91 6.35
C LEU A 55 4.98 -2.20 4.86
N LEU A 56 5.75 -1.35 4.19
CA LEU A 56 6.03 -1.47 2.75
C LEU A 56 6.78 -2.77 2.42
N ASP A 57 7.67 -3.22 3.32
CA ASP A 57 8.47 -4.44 3.15
C ASP A 57 7.64 -5.72 3.33
N GLU A 58 6.50 -5.63 4.04
CA GLU A 58 5.57 -6.75 4.23
C GLU A 58 4.41 -6.72 3.23
N ALA A 59 4.29 -5.64 2.46
CA ALA A 59 3.24 -5.46 1.49
C ALA A 59 3.48 -6.34 0.26
N VAL A 60 2.46 -7.10 -0.13
CA VAL A 60 2.50 -7.94 -1.33
C VAL A 60 1.87 -7.16 -2.48
N LEU A 61 2.51 -7.15 -3.66
CA LEU A 61 1.84 -6.65 -4.85
C LEU A 61 0.78 -7.67 -5.26
N ASP A 62 -0.45 -7.22 -5.49
CA ASP A 62 -1.38 -8.06 -6.23
C ASP A 62 -0.76 -8.34 -7.60
N ALA A 63 -0.63 -9.61 -7.98
CA ALA A 63 0.09 -10.00 -9.19
C ALA A 63 -0.55 -9.44 -10.48
N ALA A 64 -1.74 -8.84 -10.38
CA ALA A 64 -2.42 -8.12 -11.45
C ALA A 64 -2.11 -6.60 -11.52
N ALA A 65 -1.52 -5.99 -10.48
CA ALA A 65 -1.30 -4.54 -10.36
C ALA A 65 0.20 -4.19 -10.24
N GLY A 66 1.05 -4.79 -11.07
CA GLY A 66 2.46 -4.40 -11.17
C GLY A 66 2.66 -3.34 -12.24
N GLN A 67 2.79 -2.06 -11.85
CA GLN A 67 3.55 -0.97 -12.51
C GLN A 67 3.28 0.36 -11.76
N ALA A 68 3.85 0.52 -10.56
CA ALA A 68 4.11 1.85 -10.00
C ALA A 68 5.63 1.98 -9.93
N GLU A 69 6.13 2.71 -10.92
CA GLU A 69 7.50 2.78 -11.36
C GLU A 69 8.35 3.42 -10.27
N ALA A 70 9.31 2.67 -9.74
CA ALA A 70 10.42 3.23 -9.01
C ALA A 70 11.32 4.00 -9.99
N THR A 71 10.87 5.16 -10.45
CA THR A 71 11.80 6.19 -10.93
C THR A 71 12.37 6.87 -9.69
N GLY A 72 13.27 6.14 -9.02
CA GLY A 72 14.27 6.78 -8.20
C GLY A 72 15.14 7.59 -9.16
N ASP A 73 15.04 8.90 -9.06
CA ASP A 73 15.86 9.89 -9.75
C ASP A 73 17.35 9.60 -9.47
N PRO A 74 18.16 9.18 -10.46
CA PRO A 74 19.59 9.12 -10.31
C PRO A 74 20.20 10.25 -11.15
N ASP A 75 20.05 11.50 -10.74
CA ASP A 75 20.97 12.56 -11.21
C ASP A 75 21.91 12.98 -10.07
N ASP A 76 22.75 12.02 -9.69
CA ASP A 76 24.07 12.32 -9.14
C ASP A 76 25.01 12.61 -10.31
N SER A 77 24.93 13.83 -10.84
CA SER A 77 25.97 14.41 -11.69
C SER A 77 26.79 15.41 -10.88
N HIS A 78 27.66 14.89 -10.01
CA HIS A 78 28.92 15.55 -9.67
C HIS A 78 29.73 15.82 -10.95
N ALA A 79 30.15 17.07 -11.19
CA ALA A 79 31.53 17.43 -11.58
C ALA A 79 31.69 18.93 -11.90
N ASP A 80 32.41 19.62 -11.01
CA ASP A 80 33.51 20.56 -11.28
C ASP A 80 33.75 21.00 -12.74
N SER A 81 33.59 22.30 -13.04
CA SER A 81 34.42 23.07 -13.99
C SER A 81 34.01 24.55 -14.08
N ALA A 82 35.03 25.43 -13.97
CA ALA A 82 35.12 26.88 -14.25
C ALA A 82 34.98 27.87 -13.08
#